data_AF-A0A3S4KKA0-F1
#
_entry.id   AF-A0A3S4KKA0-F1
#
_cell.length_a   1.000
_cell.length_b   1.000
_cell.length_c   1.000
_cell.angle_alpha   90.00
_cell.angle_beta   90.00
_cell.angle_gamma   90.00
#
_symmetry.space_group_name_H-M   'P 1'
#
loop_
_entity.id
_entity.type
_entity.pdbx_description
1 polymer ?
#
loop_
_entity_poly.entity_id
_entity_poly.type
_entity_poly.pdbx_seq_one_letter_code
_entity_poly.pdbx_strand_id
1 'polypeptide(L)'
;MITPSHNPPEDGGIKYNPPNGGPADTNVTKVVENRANELLAAGLQGVKRISLDAALASGHVKEQDLVQPFIEGLADIVDMAAIQKPA
;
A
#
# COMPACT_ATOMS: atom_id res chain seq x y z
N MET A 1 -1.03 -1.12 0.94
CA MET A 1 -0.66 -1.95 -0.23
C MET A 1 -1.90 -2.60 -0.82
N ILE A 2 -2.06 -2.58 -2.14
CA ILE A 2 -3.17 -3.26 -2.85
C ILE A 2 -2.59 -4.50 -3.53
N THR A 3 -2.82 -5.68 -2.95
CA THR A 3 -2.38 -7.00 -3.48
C THR A 3 -2.95 -8.12 -2.61
N PRO A 4 -3.48 -9.21 -3.20
CA PRO A 4 -3.82 -10.45 -2.50
C PRO A 4 -2.63 -11.44 -2.44
N SER A 5 -1.39 -10.95 -2.60
CA SER A 5 -0.16 -11.74 -2.68
C SER A 5 -0.09 -12.62 -3.94
N HIS A 6 -0.47 -13.89 -3.84
CA HIS A 6 -0.29 -14.92 -4.87
C HIS A 6 -1.61 -15.65 -5.19
N ASN A 7 -2.73 -15.10 -4.69
CA ASN A 7 -4.05 -15.62 -4.96
C ASN A 7 -4.37 -15.61 -6.47
N PRO A 8 -5.38 -16.38 -6.89
CA PRO A 8 -5.86 -16.41 -8.27
C PRO A 8 -6.16 -15.02 -8.87
N PRO A 9 -6.16 -14.88 -10.21
CA PRO A 9 -6.36 -13.58 -10.88
C PRO A 9 -7.67 -12.85 -10.53
N GLU A 10 -8.70 -13.58 -10.12
CA GLU A 10 -10.01 -13.04 -9.73
C GLU A 10 -10.03 -12.41 -8.34
N ASP A 11 -9.04 -12.71 -7.50
CA ASP A 11 -9.02 -12.26 -6.11
C ASP A 11 -8.43 -10.85 -5.96
N GLY A 12 -9.02 -10.07 -5.06
CA GLY A 12 -8.53 -8.75 -4.66
C GLY A 12 -8.04 -8.72 -3.22
N GLY A 13 -7.11 -7.81 -2.90
CA GLY A 13 -6.60 -7.64 -1.54
C GLY A 13 -6.12 -6.23 -1.25
N ILE A 14 -6.38 -5.74 -0.04
CA ILE A 14 -5.88 -4.45 0.46
C ILE A 14 -5.41 -4.61 1.91
N LYS A 15 -4.23 -4.06 2.20
CA LYS A 15 -3.63 -4.08 3.55
C LYS A 15 -3.02 -2.73 3.93
N TYR A 16 -2.94 -2.47 5.22
CA TYR A 16 -2.41 -1.23 5.80
C TYR A 16 -1.06 -1.46 6.50
N ASN A 17 -0.12 -0.54 6.29
CA ASN A 17 1.16 -0.51 6.98
C ASN A 17 1.22 0.81 7.80
N PRO A 18 1.37 0.76 9.14
CA PRO A 18 1.57 1.94 9.97
C PRO A 18 2.95 2.62 9.72
N PRO A 19 3.26 3.75 10.38
CA PRO A 19 4.51 4.50 10.16
C PRO A 19 5.81 3.72 10.38
N ASN A 20 5.78 2.59 11.09
CA ASN A 20 6.92 1.70 11.27
C ASN A 20 7.25 0.86 10.01
N GLY A 21 6.41 0.91 8.97
CA GLY A 21 6.61 0.23 7.69
C GLY A 21 6.15 -1.24 7.65
N GLY A 22 5.88 -1.86 8.80
CA GLY A 22 5.43 -3.26 8.91
C GLY A 22 3.92 -3.43 8.67
N PRO A 23 3.41 -4.67 8.63
CA PRO A 23 1.97 -4.94 8.62
C PRO A 23 1.32 -4.42 9.91
N ALA A 24 0.11 -3.85 9.79
CA ALA A 24 -0.66 -3.43 10.94
C ALA A 24 -1.04 -4.61 11.85
N ASP A 25 -0.86 -4.44 13.16
CA ASP A 25 -1.30 -5.40 14.18
C ASP A 25 -2.83 -5.29 14.41
N THR A 26 -3.38 -6.30 15.09
CA THR A 26 -4.79 -6.50 15.43
C THR A 26 -5.45 -5.31 16.11
N ASN A 27 -4.72 -4.57 16.94
CA ASN A 27 -5.23 -3.34 17.56
C ASN A 27 -5.64 -2.28 16.53
N VAL A 28 -4.96 -2.21 15.38
CA VAL A 28 -5.28 -1.31 14.27
C VAL A 28 -6.28 -1.97 13.33
N THR A 29 -6.01 -3.21 12.90
CA THR A 29 -6.84 -3.87 11.88
C THR A 29 -8.27 -4.09 12.38
N LYS A 30 -8.47 -4.37 13.67
CA LYS A 30 -9.83 -4.56 14.23
C LYS A 30 -10.66 -3.28 14.20
N VAL A 31 -10.04 -2.13 14.45
CA VAL A 31 -10.71 -0.82 14.36
C VAL A 31 -11.12 -0.53 12.93
N VAL A 32 -10.21 -0.75 11.97
CA VAL A 32 -10.46 -0.52 10.55
C VAL A 32 -11.55 -1.46 10.02
N GLU A 33 -11.50 -2.75 10.35
CA GLU A 33 -12.49 -3.76 9.98
C GLU A 33 -13.89 -3.39 10.49
N ASN A 34 -14.02 -3.13 11.80
CA ASN A 34 -15.30 -2.77 12.41
C ASN A 34 -15.87 -1.50 11.75
N ARG A 35 -15.03 -0.47 11.58
CA ARG A 35 -15.48 0.79 10.99
C ARG A 35 -15.90 0.64 9.53
N ALA A 36 -15.19 -0.17 8.75
CA ALA A 36 -15.57 -0.44 7.36
C ALA A 36 -16.94 -1.14 7.29
N ASN A 37 -17.18 -2.14 8.15
CA ASN A 37 -18.46 -2.85 8.22
C ASN A 37 -19.62 -1.94 8.68
N GLU A 38 -19.39 -1.05 9.65
CA GLU A 38 -20.38 -0.03 10.04
C GLU A 38 -20.75 0.90 8.87
N LEU A 39 -19.76 1.36 8.10
CA LEU A 39 -19.99 2.21 6.93
C LEU A 39 -20.77 1.44 5.85
N LEU A 40 -20.48 0.15 5.65
CA LEU A 40 -21.25 -0.70 4.73
C LEU A 40 -22.71 -0.84 5.17
N ALA A 41 -22.95 -1.14 6.45
CA ALA A 41 -24.29 -1.26 7.02
C ALA A 41 -25.10 0.06 6.91
N ALA A 42 -24.41 1.19 6.98
CA ALA A 42 -25.01 2.51 6.80
C ALA A 42 -25.17 2.92 5.32
N GLY A 43 -24.96 2.02 4.35
CA GLY A 43 -25.05 2.35 2.92
C GLY A 43 -24.00 3.38 2.47
N LEU A 44 -22.80 3.30 3.07
CA LEU A 44 -21.66 4.21 2.87
C LEU A 44 -21.92 5.67 3.29
N GLN A 45 -23.00 5.94 4.03
CA GLN A 45 -23.25 7.25 4.63
C GLN A 45 -22.14 7.58 5.63
N GLY A 46 -21.25 8.50 5.25
CA GLY A 46 -20.04 8.84 6.00
C GLY A 46 -18.73 8.65 5.22
N VAL A 47 -18.76 7.96 4.07
CA VAL A 47 -17.61 7.91 3.15
C VAL A 47 -17.51 9.23 2.40
N LYS A 48 -16.39 9.95 2.58
CA LYS A 48 -16.08 11.16 1.82
C LYS A 48 -15.44 10.76 0.48
N ARG A 49 -16.07 11.14 -0.63
CA ARG A 49 -15.61 10.78 -1.98
C ARG A 49 -15.68 11.98 -2.93
N ILE A 50 -14.70 12.08 -3.80
CA ILE A 50 -14.67 12.97 -4.97
C ILE A 50 -14.37 12.14 -6.24
N SER A 51 -14.51 12.73 -7.42
CA SER A 51 -14.11 12.05 -8.67
C SER A 51 -12.59 11.86 -8.74
N LEU A 52 -12.14 10.93 -9.60
CA LEU A 52 -10.71 10.72 -9.82
C LEU A 52 -10.04 11.99 -10.36
N ASP A 53 -10.66 12.66 -11.34
CA ASP A 53 -10.14 13.91 -11.91
C ASP A 53 -9.99 14.99 -10.84
N ALA A 54 -10.98 15.13 -9.96
CA ALA A 54 -10.91 16.07 -8.85
C ALA A 54 -9.80 15.69 -7.85
N ALA A 55 -9.59 14.40 -7.58
CA ALA A 55 -8.51 13.94 -6.71
C ALA A 55 -7.13 14.24 -7.31
N LEU A 56 -6.93 13.97 -8.60
CA LEU A 56 -5.69 14.27 -9.31
C LEU A 56 -5.42 15.78 -9.38
N ALA A 57 -6.46 16.60 -9.54
CA ALA A 57 -6.37 18.06 -9.53
C ALA A 57 -6.26 18.69 -8.12
N SER A 58 -6.50 17.93 -7.04
CA SER A 58 -6.58 18.48 -5.68
C SER A 58 -5.24 18.90 -5.07
N GLY A 59 -4.12 18.47 -5.66
CA GLY A 59 -2.78 18.62 -5.07
C GLY A 59 -2.47 17.64 -3.92
N HIS A 60 -3.40 16.76 -3.54
CA HIS A 60 -3.17 15.72 -2.53
C HIS A 60 -2.52 14.44 -3.08
N VAL A 61 -2.56 14.23 -4.41
CA VAL A 61 -1.92 13.10 -5.07
C VAL A 61 -0.58 13.56 -5.64
N LYS A 62 0.50 12.83 -5.33
CA LYS A 62 1.84 13.07 -5.87
C LYS A 62 2.37 11.79 -6.49
N GLU A 63 2.71 11.87 -7.76
CA GLU A 63 3.41 10.79 -8.46
C GLU A 63 4.91 10.92 -8.23
N GLN A 64 5.58 9.78 -8.01
CA GLN A 64 7.01 9.72 -7.76
C GLN A 64 7.56 8.39 -8.25
N ASP A 65 8.80 8.40 -8.75
CA ASP A 65 9.57 7.18 -8.95
C ASP A 65 10.00 6.57 -7.60
N LEU A 66 9.41 5.42 -7.28
CA LEU A 66 9.77 4.62 -6.11
C LEU A 66 10.75 3.48 -6.44
N VAL A 67 11.05 3.25 -7.72
CA VAL A 67 11.88 2.16 -8.21
C VAL A 67 13.36 2.50 -8.07
N GLN A 68 13.80 3.65 -8.59
CA GLN A 68 15.20 4.06 -8.52
C GLN A 68 15.78 4.04 -7.09
N PRO A 69 15.16 4.71 -6.09
CA PRO A 69 15.72 4.69 -4.73
C PRO A 69 15.71 3.31 -4.09
N PHE A 70 14.74 2.45 -4.43
CA PHE A 70 14.70 1.07 -3.95
C PHE A 70 15.86 0.24 -4.53
N ILE A 71 16.11 0.35 -5.84
CA ILE A 71 17.17 -0.40 -6.52
C ILE A 71 18.55 0.06 -6.04
N GLU A 72 18.78 1.37 -5.96
CA GLU A 72 20.06 1.92 -5.48
C GLU A 72 20.36 1.46 -4.05
N GLY A 73 19.35 1.46 -3.17
CA GLY A 73 19.50 1.00 -1.78
C GLY A 73 19.79 -0.49 -1.61
N LEU A 74 19.65 -1.32 -2.64
CA LEU A 74 20.02 -2.74 -2.54
C LEU A 74 21.51 -2.94 -2.25
N ALA A 75 22.37 -2.04 -2.73
CA ALA A 75 23.81 -2.09 -2.48
C ALA A 75 24.17 -1.91 -0.98
N ASP A 76 23.26 -1.34 -0.19
CA ASP A 76 23.49 -1.09 1.25
C ASP A 76 23.12 -2.30 2.13
N ILE A 77 22.38 -3.27 1.59
CA ILE A 77 21.88 -4.44 2.35
C ILE A 77 22.30 -5.79 1.76
N VAL A 78 22.66 -5.82 0.47
CA VAL A 78 23.18 -7.00 -0.24
C VAL A 78 24.52 -6.65 -0.91
N ASP A 79 25.50 -7.57 -0.88
CA ASP A 79 26.76 -7.40 -1.61
C ASP A 79 26.55 -7.60 -3.13
N MET A 80 26.06 -6.54 -3.77
CA MET A 80 25.82 -6.54 -5.22
C MET A 80 27.13 -6.65 -6.02
N ALA A 81 28.26 -6.19 -5.46
CA ALA A 81 29.56 -6.25 -6.14
C ALA A 81 30.08 -7.70 -6.23
N ALA A 82 29.88 -8.51 -5.19
CA ALA A 82 30.19 -9.94 -5.24
C ALA A 82 29.35 -10.68 -6.30
N ILE A 83 28.06 -10.35 -6.41
CA ILE A 83 27.15 -10.95 -7.40
C ILE A 83 27.55 -10.56 -8.84
N GLN A 84 28.00 -9.32 -9.06
CA GLN A 84 28.39 -8.82 -10.37
C GLN A 84 29.69 -9.42 -10.90
N LYS A 85 30.56 -9.95 -10.03
CA LYS A 85 31.84 -10.52 -10.47
C LYS A 85 31.57 -11.78 -11.30
N PRO A 86 32.12 -11.87 -12.52
CA PRO A 86 32.07 -13.11 -13.29
C PRO A 86 32.80 -14.22 -12.53
N ALA A 87 32.29 -15.46 -12.67
CA ALA A 87 32.87 -16.65 -12.09
C ALA A 87 34.28 -16.94 -12.64
#